data_AF-A0A318D2B8-F1
#
_entry.id   AF-A0A318D2B8-F1
#
_cell.length_a   1.000
_cell.length_b   1.000
_cell.length_c   1.000
_cell.angle_alpha   90.00
_cell.angle_beta   90.00
_cell.angle_gamma   90.00
#
_symmetry.space_group_name_H-M   'P 1'
#
loop_
_entity.id
_entity.type
_entity.pdbx_description
1 polymer ?
#
loop_
_entity_poly.entity_id
_entity_poly.type
_entity_poly.pdbx_seq_one_letter_code
_entity_poly.pdbx_strand_id
1 'polypeptide(L)'
;MKLFGLTAASILLTLSLGAQAEGEATQGANSQQAGMEAMMMQMMKQEMAKTCQDKEMLSCIEISESDCNAMMTGILDKCMAPNFSQLMAAQGMSQEERDALSAEMENCSKSVSEEHGIDPEKAQSCSSNK
;
A
#
# COMPACT_ATOMS: atom_id res chain seq x y z
N MET A 1 -1.52 62.48 19.27
CA MET A 1 -2.40 62.39 18.09
C MET A 1 -1.58 61.98 16.87
N LYS A 2 -2.18 61.12 16.02
CA LYS A 2 -1.86 60.81 14.60
C LYS A 2 -0.67 59.87 14.34
N LEU A 3 -0.91 58.57 14.10
CA LEU A 3 -1.33 57.93 12.83
C LEU A 3 -0.35 58.18 11.68
N PHE A 4 0.55 57.22 11.45
CA PHE A 4 1.17 56.98 10.16
C PHE A 4 1.16 55.48 9.87
N GLY A 5 -0.01 54.99 9.45
CA GLY A 5 -0.16 53.78 8.66
C GLY A 5 -0.73 54.17 7.31
N LEU A 6 0.14 54.34 6.31
CA LEU A 6 -0.21 54.40 4.89
C LEU A 6 0.43 53.17 4.23
N THR A 7 -0.32 52.15 3.82
CA THR A 7 -1.05 52.00 2.55
C THR A 7 -0.15 52.02 1.30
N ALA A 8 0.08 50.82 0.75
CA ALA A 8 0.13 50.45 -0.67
C ALA A 8 0.64 48.98 -0.69
N ALA A 9 0.00 47.99 -1.29
CA ALA A 9 -0.49 48.00 -2.65
C ALA A 9 -1.73 47.12 -2.82
N SER A 10 -2.68 47.65 -3.58
CA SER A 10 -3.83 46.99 -4.17
C SER A 10 -3.39 45.98 -5.22
N ILE A 11 -3.93 44.75 -5.20
CA ILE A 11 -4.39 44.05 -6.41
C ILE A 11 -5.63 43.19 -6.06
N LEU A 12 -6.79 43.74 -6.44
CA LEU A 12 -7.98 43.11 -7.01
C LEU A 12 -8.04 41.57 -7.07
N LEU A 13 -8.99 40.96 -6.36
CA LEU A 13 -9.83 39.85 -6.86
C LEU A 13 -11.20 39.88 -6.18
N THR A 14 -12.03 40.86 -6.56
CA THR A 14 -13.48 40.77 -6.36
C THR A 14 -14.10 39.89 -7.44
N LEU A 15 -14.77 38.84 -6.98
CA LEU A 15 -16.03 38.29 -7.49
C LEU A 15 -16.09 37.78 -8.94
N SER A 16 -16.20 36.46 -9.06
CA SER A 16 -17.23 35.86 -9.91
C SER A 16 -17.77 34.60 -9.24
N LEU A 17 -18.90 34.77 -8.54
CA LEU A 17 -19.89 33.72 -8.34
C LEU A 17 -20.22 33.12 -9.71
N GLY A 18 -19.69 31.93 -9.99
CA GLY A 18 -20.33 30.97 -10.86
C GLY A 18 -21.04 29.97 -9.95
N ALA A 19 -22.35 30.12 -9.80
CA ALA A 19 -23.19 29.10 -9.23
C ALA A 19 -23.09 27.82 -10.08
N GLN A 20 -22.42 26.80 -9.57
CA GLN A 20 -22.68 25.39 -9.87
C GLN A 20 -22.68 24.71 -8.50
N ALA A 21 -23.88 24.61 -7.94
CA ALA A 21 -24.63 23.36 -7.95
C ALA A 21 -23.94 22.34 -7.05
N GLU A 22 -24.55 22.17 -5.89
CA GLU A 22 -24.34 21.08 -4.96
C GLU A 22 -24.22 19.74 -5.69
N GLY A 23 -23.18 18.98 -5.35
CA GLY A 23 -23.06 17.55 -5.69
C GLY A 23 -21.93 17.24 -6.66
N GLU A 24 -20.68 17.17 -6.16
CA GLU A 24 -19.62 16.29 -6.72
C GLU A 24 -18.32 16.29 -5.91
N ALA A 25 -18.12 17.22 -4.96
CA ALA A 25 -16.89 17.29 -4.16
C ALA A 25 -16.66 16.07 -3.21
N THR A 26 -17.69 15.29 -2.91
CA THR A 26 -17.58 14.09 -2.05
C THR A 26 -17.22 12.82 -2.83
N GLN A 27 -17.28 12.83 -4.17
CA GLN A 27 -16.88 11.68 -5.01
C GLN A 27 -15.39 11.67 -5.37
N GLY A 28 -14.73 12.84 -5.36
CA GLY A 28 -13.30 12.97 -5.66
C GLY A 28 -12.35 12.52 -4.55
N ALA A 29 -12.74 12.65 -3.27
CA ALA A 29 -11.89 12.26 -2.15
C ALA A 29 -11.76 10.73 -2.00
N ASN A 30 -12.85 9.99 -2.29
CA ASN A 30 -12.87 8.53 -2.19
C ASN A 30 -12.10 7.86 -3.34
N SER A 31 -12.12 8.47 -4.53
CA SER A 31 -11.36 7.99 -5.70
C SER A 31 -9.86 8.31 -5.62
N GLN A 32 -9.47 9.40 -4.94
CA GLN A 32 -8.06 9.70 -4.66
C GLN A 32 -7.42 8.71 -3.68
N GLN A 33 -8.15 8.28 -2.65
CA GLN A 33 -7.64 7.35 -1.63
C GLN A 33 -7.55 5.92 -2.18
N ALA A 34 -8.57 5.46 -2.91
CA ALA A 34 -8.52 4.18 -3.64
C ALA A 34 -7.43 4.17 -4.73
N GLY A 35 -7.19 5.31 -5.39
CA GLY A 35 -6.11 5.46 -6.36
C GLY A 35 -4.71 5.37 -5.73
N MET A 36 -4.55 5.81 -4.48
CA MET A 36 -3.29 5.74 -3.73
C MET A 36 -3.00 4.31 -3.26
N GLU A 37 -4.00 3.59 -2.78
CA GLU A 37 -3.91 2.16 -2.44
C GLU A 37 -3.55 1.32 -3.66
N ALA A 38 -4.25 1.51 -4.78
CA ALA A 38 -3.95 0.82 -6.03
C ALA A 38 -2.53 1.09 -6.54
N MET A 39 -2.05 2.34 -6.40
CA MET A 39 -0.69 2.71 -6.78
C MET A 39 0.37 2.05 -5.89
N MET A 40 0.18 2.03 -4.56
CA MET A 40 1.11 1.36 -3.65
C MET A 40 1.13 -0.15 -3.87
N MET A 41 -0.04 -0.77 -4.03
CA MET A 41 -0.13 -2.19 -4.38
C MET A 41 0.55 -2.50 -5.70
N GLN A 42 0.44 -1.62 -6.70
CA GLN A 42 1.13 -1.80 -7.97
C GLN A 42 2.66 -1.69 -7.83
N MET A 43 3.16 -0.76 -7.01
CA MET A 43 4.60 -0.69 -6.69
C MET A 43 5.08 -1.95 -5.97
N MET A 44 4.33 -2.43 -4.98
CA MET A 44 4.64 -3.69 -4.29
C MET A 44 4.63 -4.87 -5.26
N LYS A 45 3.64 -4.98 -6.17
CA LYS A 45 3.63 -6.00 -7.23
C LYS A 45 4.89 -5.95 -8.09
N GLN A 46 5.37 -4.75 -8.46
CA GLN A 46 6.60 -4.61 -9.22
C GLN A 46 7.86 -5.00 -8.44
N GLU A 47 7.95 -4.63 -7.16
CA GLU A 47 9.10 -4.99 -6.32
C GLU A 47 9.14 -6.50 -6.09
N MET A 48 7.98 -7.11 -5.82
CA MET A 48 7.82 -8.55 -5.69
C MET A 48 8.15 -9.30 -6.98
N ALA A 49 7.73 -8.80 -8.13
CA ALA A 49 8.08 -9.39 -9.42
C ALA A 49 9.59 -9.39 -9.67
N LYS A 50 10.30 -8.34 -9.22
CA LYS A 50 11.77 -8.32 -9.27
C LYS A 50 12.39 -9.36 -8.33
N THR A 51 11.85 -9.52 -7.13
CA THR A 51 12.28 -10.58 -6.20
C THR A 51 12.06 -11.97 -6.82
N CYS A 52 10.94 -12.18 -7.50
CA CYS A 52 10.68 -13.42 -8.25
C CYS A 52 11.53 -13.59 -9.52
N GLN A 53 12.33 -12.60 -9.92
CA GLN A 53 13.33 -12.74 -10.98
C GLN A 53 14.72 -13.11 -10.43
N ASP A 54 14.88 -13.12 -9.10
CA ASP A 54 16.12 -13.57 -8.47
C ASP A 54 16.25 -15.09 -8.58
N LYS A 55 17.08 -15.52 -9.52
CA LYS A 55 17.31 -16.94 -9.80
C LYS A 55 17.98 -17.67 -8.63
N GLU A 56 18.76 -17.00 -7.80
CA GLU A 56 19.37 -17.63 -6.62
C GLU A 56 18.28 -17.96 -5.59
N MET A 57 17.37 -17.02 -5.37
CA MET A 57 16.21 -17.23 -4.50
C MET A 57 15.29 -18.33 -5.05
N LEU A 58 14.88 -18.24 -6.33
CA LEU A 58 14.01 -19.24 -6.95
C LEU A 58 14.63 -20.65 -6.92
N SER A 59 15.93 -20.75 -7.16
CA SER A 59 16.65 -22.03 -7.14
C SER A 59 16.77 -22.61 -5.73
N CYS A 60 16.90 -21.76 -4.71
CA CYS A 60 16.93 -22.18 -3.31
C CYS A 60 15.58 -22.71 -2.83
N ILE A 61 14.47 -22.09 -3.25
CA ILE A 61 13.11 -22.50 -2.90
C ILE A 61 12.59 -23.58 -3.85
N GLU A 62 13.32 -23.88 -4.93
CA GLU A 62 12.98 -24.87 -5.97
C GLU A 62 11.65 -24.59 -6.67
N ILE A 63 11.33 -23.30 -6.88
CA ILE A 63 10.07 -22.85 -7.50
C ILE A 63 10.33 -22.13 -8.82
N SER A 64 9.36 -22.14 -9.72
CA SER A 64 9.46 -21.35 -10.95
C SER A 64 9.19 -19.87 -10.67
N GLU A 65 9.68 -18.99 -11.56
CA GLU A 65 9.31 -17.57 -11.56
C GLU A 65 7.79 -17.38 -11.64
N SER A 66 7.09 -18.25 -12.36
CA SER A 66 5.64 -18.22 -12.48
C SER A 66 4.95 -18.51 -11.14
N ASP A 67 5.43 -19.53 -10.41
CA ASP A 67 4.85 -19.92 -9.12
C ASP A 67 5.14 -18.86 -8.04
N CYS A 68 6.35 -18.29 -8.05
CA CYS A 68 6.68 -17.16 -7.20
C CYS A 68 5.76 -15.96 -7.46
N ASN A 69 5.56 -15.58 -8.72
CA ASN A 69 4.67 -14.47 -9.08
C ASN A 69 3.20 -14.76 -8.71
N ALA A 70 2.74 -16.00 -8.88
CA ALA A 70 1.39 -16.41 -8.50
C ALA A 70 1.19 -16.32 -6.98
N MET A 71 2.14 -16.84 -6.20
CA MET A 71 2.13 -16.74 -4.74
C MET A 71 2.13 -15.28 -4.29
N MET A 72 3.05 -14.46 -4.79
CA MET A 72 3.17 -13.05 -4.39
C MET A 72 1.93 -12.23 -4.77
N THR A 73 1.34 -12.51 -5.93
CA THR A 73 0.05 -11.91 -6.33
C THR A 73 -1.06 -12.37 -5.39
N GLY A 74 -1.09 -13.65 -5.03
CA GLY A 74 -2.04 -14.21 -4.06
C GLY A 74 -1.92 -13.56 -2.68
N ILE A 75 -0.71 -13.36 -2.16
CA ILE A 75 -0.48 -12.68 -0.87
C ILE A 75 -0.95 -11.23 -0.95
N LEU A 76 -0.63 -10.52 -2.03
CA LEU A 76 -1.05 -9.14 -2.21
C LEU A 76 -2.57 -9.01 -2.28
N ASP A 77 -3.24 -9.84 -3.08
CA ASP A 77 -4.67 -9.71 -3.32
C ASP A 77 -5.52 -10.31 -2.19
N LYS A 78 -5.08 -11.41 -1.57
CA LYS A 78 -5.83 -12.10 -0.50
C LYS A 78 -5.46 -11.62 0.91
N CYS A 79 -4.23 -11.17 1.14
CA CYS A 79 -3.75 -10.82 2.49
C CYS A 79 -3.58 -9.31 2.66
N MET A 80 -2.85 -8.65 1.74
CA MET A 80 -2.52 -7.23 1.90
C MET A 80 -3.67 -6.31 1.52
N ALA A 81 -4.35 -6.54 0.40
CA ALA A 81 -5.46 -5.69 -0.06
C ALA A 81 -6.58 -5.53 1.00
N PRO A 82 -7.14 -6.60 1.61
CA PRO A 82 -8.19 -6.44 2.62
C PRO A 82 -7.71 -5.75 3.91
N ASN A 83 -6.41 -5.84 4.20
CA ASN A 83 -5.78 -5.28 5.39
C ASN A 83 -5.01 -3.97 5.13
N PHE A 84 -5.05 -3.45 3.91
CA PHE A 84 -4.17 -2.35 3.47
C PHE A 84 -4.39 -1.08 4.30
N SER A 85 -5.65 -0.74 4.56
CA SER A 85 -6.00 0.42 5.39
C SER A 85 -5.49 0.29 6.83
N GLN A 86 -5.49 -0.93 7.39
CA GLN A 86 -4.94 -1.19 8.74
C GLN A 86 -3.41 -1.12 8.73
N LEU A 87 -2.76 -1.68 7.70
CA LEU A 87 -1.31 -1.60 7.51
C LEU A 87 -0.82 -0.15 7.39
N MET A 88 -1.55 0.69 6.65
CA MET A 88 -1.25 2.12 6.54
C MET A 88 -1.45 2.88 7.85
N ALA A 89 -2.36 2.41 8.70
CA ALA A 89 -2.62 2.97 10.03
C ALA A 89 -1.73 2.40 11.14
N ALA A 90 -0.85 1.42 10.85
CA ALA A 90 -0.08 0.68 11.87
C ALA A 90 0.81 1.55 12.78
N GLN A 91 1.25 2.73 12.31
CA GLN A 91 1.97 3.69 13.16
C GLN A 91 1.10 4.30 14.27
N GLY A 92 -0.21 4.36 14.09
CA GLY A 92 -1.18 4.87 15.07
C GLY A 92 -1.82 3.77 15.93
N MET A 93 -1.62 2.49 15.60
CA MET A 93 -2.18 1.35 16.32
C MET A 93 -1.44 1.10 17.64
N SER A 94 -2.13 0.50 18.60
CA SER A 94 -1.51 -0.08 19.79
C SER A 94 -0.64 -1.27 19.43
N GLN A 95 0.19 -1.72 20.38
CA GLN A 95 1.05 -2.89 20.14
C GLN A 95 0.23 -4.16 19.95
N GLU A 96 -0.83 -4.35 20.73
CA GLU A 96 -1.73 -5.50 20.63
C GLU A 96 -2.44 -5.55 19.27
N GLU A 97 -2.89 -4.40 18.76
CA GLU A 97 -3.51 -4.32 17.43
C GLU A 97 -2.49 -4.59 16.30
N ARG A 98 -1.24 -4.14 16.45
CA ARG A 98 -0.17 -4.47 15.49
C ARG A 98 0.16 -5.96 15.50
N ASP A 99 0.22 -6.57 16.69
CA ASP A 99 0.54 -7.99 16.83
C ASP A 99 -0.60 -8.85 16.24
N ALA A 100 -1.86 -8.47 16.45
CA ALA A 100 -3.01 -9.11 15.83
C ALA A 100 -2.99 -9.01 14.30
N LEU A 101 -2.71 -7.81 13.76
CA LEU A 101 -2.57 -7.58 12.32
C LEU A 101 -1.41 -8.38 11.73
N SER A 102 -0.27 -8.46 12.44
CA SER A 102 0.89 -9.26 12.02
C SER A 102 0.55 -10.75 11.98
N ALA A 103 -0.14 -11.26 13.00
CA ALA A 103 -0.54 -12.66 13.06
C ALA A 103 -1.56 -13.01 11.95
N GLU A 104 -2.48 -12.10 11.64
CA GLU A 104 -3.43 -12.27 10.53
C GLU A 104 -2.70 -12.34 9.18
N MET A 105 -1.77 -11.42 8.96
CA MET A 105 -0.93 -11.38 7.75
C MET A 105 -0.07 -12.64 7.60
N GLU A 106 0.55 -13.10 8.68
CA GLU A 106 1.37 -14.30 8.70
C GLU A 106 0.54 -15.56 8.38
N ASN A 107 -0.62 -15.71 9.03
CA ASN A 107 -1.52 -16.83 8.77
C ASN A 107 -2.05 -16.83 7.33
N CYS A 108 -2.44 -15.67 6.80
CA CYS A 108 -2.88 -15.56 5.43
C CYS A 108 -1.76 -15.90 4.43
N SER A 109 -0.56 -15.35 4.64
CA SER A 109 0.60 -15.63 3.79
C SER A 109 0.97 -17.11 3.80
N LYS A 110 0.94 -17.75 4.98
CA LYS A 110 1.16 -19.19 5.12
C LYS A 110 0.14 -20.00 4.33
N SER A 111 -1.15 -19.67 4.45
CA SER A 111 -2.20 -20.36 3.70
C SER A 111 -2.02 -20.23 2.19
N VAL A 112 -1.65 -19.06 1.68
CA VAL A 112 -1.38 -18.84 0.24
C VAL A 112 -0.11 -19.59 -0.19
N SER A 113 0.93 -19.59 0.63
CA SER A 113 2.18 -20.31 0.34
C SER A 113 1.94 -21.82 0.25
N GLU A 114 1.16 -22.38 1.18
CA GLU A 114 0.74 -23.79 1.18
C GLU A 114 -0.10 -24.14 -0.06
N GLU A 115 -1.01 -23.27 -0.50
CA GLU A 115 -1.78 -23.45 -1.75
C GLU A 115 -0.88 -23.57 -3.00
N HIS A 116 0.26 -22.89 -2.98
CA HIS A 116 1.26 -22.90 -4.06
C HIS A 116 2.41 -23.90 -3.84
N GLY A 117 2.33 -24.74 -2.79
CA GLY A 117 3.34 -25.76 -2.49
C GLY A 117 4.68 -25.21 -2.01
N ILE A 118 4.70 -23.96 -1.56
CA ILE A 118 5.88 -23.27 -1.07
C ILE A 118 5.92 -23.39 0.44
N ASP A 119 7.00 -24.00 0.94
CA ASP A 119 7.26 -24.07 2.37
C ASP A 119 7.84 -22.73 2.86
N PRO A 120 7.12 -21.99 3.73
CA PRO A 120 7.57 -20.69 4.22
C PRO A 120 8.85 -20.77 5.08
N GLU A 121 9.13 -21.90 5.73
CA GLU A 121 10.38 -22.10 6.48
C GLU A 121 11.57 -22.24 5.53
N LYS A 122 11.40 -22.97 4.41
CA LYS A 122 12.39 -23.01 3.33
C LYS A 122 12.61 -21.62 2.74
N ALA A 123 11.55 -20.87 2.44
CA ALA A 123 11.66 -19.53 1.88
C ALA A 123 12.41 -18.57 2.81
N GLN A 124 12.15 -18.61 4.13
CA GLN A 124 12.92 -17.83 5.11
C GLN A 124 14.41 -18.20 5.10
N SER A 125 14.74 -19.49 5.11
CA SER A 125 16.14 -19.96 5.08
C SER A 125 16.90 -19.52 3.82
N CYS A 126 16.19 -19.35 2.70
CA CYS A 126 16.73 -18.83 1.44
C CYS A 126 16.91 -17.31 1.43
N SER A 127 16.12 -16.58 2.23
CA SER A 127 16.22 -15.11 2.37
C SER A 127 17.36 -14.67 3.30
N SER A 128 17.72 -15.48 4.30
CA SER A 128 18.76 -15.17 5.30
C SER A 128 20.20 -15.43 4.84
N ASN A 129 20.41 -15.75 3.56
CA ASN A 129 21.74 -15.97 2.98
C ASN A 129 22.41 -14.67 2.46
N LYS A 130 22.15 -13.54 3.12
CA LYS A 130 22.83 -12.26 2.89
C LYS A 130 23.22 -11.56 4.19
#